data_AF-A0A916R7F0-F1
#
_entry.id   AF-A0A916R7F0-F1
#
_cell.length_a   1.000
_cell.length_b   1.000
_cell.length_c   1.000
_cell.angle_alpha   90.00
_cell.angle_beta   90.00
_cell.angle_gamma   90.00
#
_symmetry.space_group_name_H-M   'P 1'
#
loop_
_entity.id
_entity.type
_entity.pdbx_description
1 polymer ?
#
loop_
_entity_poly.entity_id
_entity_poly.type
_entity_poly.pdbx_seq_one_letter_code
_entity_poly.pdbx_strand_id
1 'polypeptide(L)' 'MSTVYKQMDGWIDGYDHPYWFGTEEDDLYIWASVELSGLLLSGKVDEGIWIGWVTVLCAKLTLALGREIHDAEA' A
#
# COMPACT_ATOMS: atom_id res chain seq x y z
N MET A 1 -5.88 7.22 -10.37
CA MET A 1 -5.44 6.43 -9.21
C MET A 1 -6.61 5.60 -8.69
N SER A 2 -6.37 4.33 -8.36
CA SER A 2 -7.40 3.37 -7.92
C SER A 2 -8.11 3.83 -6.64
N THR A 3 -9.43 3.67 -6.58
CA THR A 3 -10.25 3.96 -5.39
C THR A 3 -9.75 3.21 -4.16
N VAL A 4 -9.11 2.05 -4.34
CA VAL A 4 -8.59 1.23 -3.24
C VAL A 4 -7.49 1.95 -2.46
N TYR A 5 -6.55 2.63 -3.13
CA TYR A 5 -5.42 3.29 -2.47
C TYR A 5 -5.87 4.42 -1.55
N LYS A 6 -6.87 5.20 -2.01
CA LYS A 6 -7.48 6.28 -1.22
C LYS A 6 -8.32 5.79 -0.04
N GLN A 7 -8.67 4.51 0.00
CA GLN A 7 -9.44 3.88 1.08
C GLN A 7 -8.57 3.20 2.13
N MET A 8 -7.26 3.20 1.95
CA MET A 8 -6.32 2.68 2.92
C MET A 8 -6.04 3.74 4.00
N ASP A 9 -5.89 3.30 5.24
CA ASP A 9 -5.58 4.19 6.35
C ASP A 9 -4.25 4.91 6.11
N GLY A 10 -4.22 6.18 6.50
CA GLY A 10 -3.05 7.04 6.37
C GLY A 10 -2.90 7.73 5.01
N TRP A 11 -3.83 7.55 4.05
CA TRP A 11 -3.70 8.12 2.70
C TRP A 11 -3.37 9.62 2.70
N ILE A 12 -2.38 9.98 1.89
CA ILE A 12 -1.95 11.37 1.69
C ILE A 12 -2.19 11.77 0.23
N ASP A 13 -2.97 12.83 0.02
CA ASP A 13 -3.21 13.38 -1.32
C ASP A 13 -2.15 14.44 -1.69
N GLY A 14 -1.99 14.72 -2.97
CA GLY A 14 -1.08 15.76 -3.46
C GLY A 14 0.36 15.31 -3.80
N TYR A 15 0.61 13.99 -3.82
CA TYR A 15 1.89 13.42 -4.25
C TYR A 15 1.73 12.62 -5.56
N ASP A 16 2.80 12.55 -6.34
CA ASP A 16 2.83 11.82 -7.62
C ASP A 16 2.74 10.30 -7.41
N HIS A 17 3.24 9.81 -6.28
CA HIS A 17 3.15 8.41 -5.86
C HIS A 17 2.14 8.24 -4.72
N PRO A 18 1.53 7.04 -4.58
CA PRO A 18 0.76 6.68 -3.41
C PRO A 18 1.62 6.73 -2.14
N TYR A 19 1.22 7.57 -1.17
CA TYR A 19 1.81 7.65 0.15
C TYR A 19 0.75 7.47 1.24
N TRP A 20 1.18 6.87 2.34
CA TRP A 20 0.41 6.70 3.55
C TRP A 20 1.26 7.02 4.79
N PHE A 21 0.63 7.63 5.80
CA PHE A 21 1.20 8.02 7.10
C PHE A 21 2.29 9.10 7.07
N GLY A 22 3.12 9.14 6.05
CA GLY A 22 4.17 10.13 5.82
C GLY A 22 4.86 9.89 4.48
N THR A 23 5.99 10.56 4.27
CA THR A 23 6.91 10.31 3.16
C THR A 23 8.18 9.61 3.67
N GLU A 24 9.12 9.33 2.77
CA GLU A 24 10.42 8.75 3.11
C GLU A 24 11.27 9.65 4.04
N GLU A 25 10.90 10.93 4.19
CA GLU A 25 11.52 11.87 5.11
C GLU A 25 10.97 11.79 6.54
N ASP A 26 9.84 11.09 6.74
CA ASP A 26 9.17 10.97 8.02
C ASP A 26 9.56 9.67 8.77
N ASP A 27 9.28 9.66 10.08
CA ASP A 27 9.57 8.49 10.92
C ASP A 27 8.61 7.33 10.73
N LEU A 28 7.44 7.57 10.14
CA LEU A 28 6.40 6.59 9.88
C LEU A 28 5.82 6.82 8.48
N TYR A 29 6.04 5.87 7.57
CA TYR A 29 5.51 5.97 6.21
C TYR A 29 5.28 4.61 5.57
N ILE A 30 4.38 4.57 4.59
CA ILE A 30 4.29 3.53 3.57
C ILE A 30 4.15 4.25 2.22
N TRP A 31 4.80 3.74 1.18
CA TRP A 31 4.60 4.19 -0.20
C TRP A 31 4.51 3.01 -1.15
N ALA A 32 3.95 3.26 -2.33
CA ALA A 32 3.85 2.26 -3.39
C ALA A 32 4.33 2.78 -4.74
N SER A 33 4.96 1.92 -5.54
CA SER A 33 5.21 2.18 -6.96
C SER A 33 4.67 1.04 -7.81
N VAL A 34 4.11 1.40 -8.96
CA VAL A 34 3.66 0.45 -9.97
C VAL A 34 4.83 0.20 -10.90
N GLU A 35 5.42 -0.98 -10.79
CA GLU A 35 6.55 -1.43 -11.60
C GLU A 35 6.08 -2.45 -12.65
N LEU A 36 6.91 -2.72 -13.66
CA LEU A 36 6.60 -3.71 -14.71
C LEU A 36 6.31 -5.11 -14.14
N SER A 37 6.93 -5.47 -13.02
CA SER A 37 6.77 -6.77 -12.34
C SER A 37 5.57 -6.82 -11.40
N GLY A 38 4.94 -5.69 -11.08
CA GLY A 38 3.82 -5.65 -10.14
C GLY A 38 3.80 -4.40 -9.27
N LEU A 39 3.21 -4.54 -8.08
CA LEU A 39 3.13 -3.47 -7.09
C LEU A 39 4.29 -3.63 -6.10
N LEU A 40 5.18 -2.65 -6.06
CA LEU A 40 6.19 -2.54 -5.01
C LEU A 40 5.60 -1.73 -3.86
N LEU A 41 5.74 -2.26 -2.63
CA LEU A 41 5.43 -1.56 -1.40
C LEU A 41 6.72 -1.40 -0.58
N SER A 42 6.89 -0.24 0.03
CA SER A 42 7.98 0.02 0.96
C SER A 42 7.47 0.88 2.11
N GLY A 43 8.08 0.78 3.28
CA GLY A 43 7.65 1.56 4.43
C GLY A 43 8.54 1.42 5.65
N LYS A 44 8.42 2.40 6.54
CA LYS A 44 9.00 2.41 7.87
C LYS A 44 7.84 2.41 8.87
N VAL A 45 7.40 1.23 9.27
CA VAL A 45 6.34 1.01 10.27
C VAL A 45 6.67 -0.23 11.10
N ASP A 46 6.02 -0.40 12.25
CA ASP A 46 6.12 -1.64 13.02
C ASP A 46 5.60 -2.84 12.21
N GLU A 47 6.23 -4.01 12.37
CA GLU A 47 5.89 -5.23 11.63
C GLU A 47 4.40 -5.60 11.73
N GLY A 48 3.80 -5.47 12.91
CA GLY A 48 2.37 -5.74 13.11
C GLY A 48 1.46 -4.78 12.32
N ILE A 49 1.86 -3.50 12.21
CA ILE A 49 1.15 -2.51 11.39
C ILE A 49 1.33 -2.86 9.91
N TRP A 50 2.56 -3.19 9.49
CA TRP A 50 2.86 -3.59 8.12
C TRP A 50 1.98 -4.76 7.67
N ILE A 51 2.00 -5.86 8.40
CA ILE A 51 1.25 -7.08 8.06
C ILE A 51 -0.25 -6.80 8.01
N GLY A 52 -0.79 -6.09 9.01
CA GLY A 52 -2.20 -5.72 9.04
C GLY A 52 -2.59 -4.84 7.85
N TRP A 53 -1.77 -3.84 7.54
CA TRP A 53 -2.00 -2.91 6.45
C TRP A 53 -1.95 -3.59 5.08
N VAL A 54 -0.93 -4.40 4.82
CA VAL A 54 -0.79 -5.17 3.55
C VAL A 54 -1.95 -6.16 3.39
N THR A 55 -2.36 -6.84 4.48
CA THR A 55 -3.51 -7.76 4.45
C THR A 55 -4.79 -7.04 4.02
N VAL A 56 -5.06 -5.85 4.56
CA VAL A 56 -6.22 -5.04 4.17
C VAL A 56 -6.14 -4.60 2.72
N LEU A 57 -4.95 -4.19 2.25
CA LEU A 57 -4.74 -3.80 0.86
C LEU A 57 -5.03 -4.97 -0.09
N CYS A 58 -4.46 -6.15 0.17
CA CYS A 58 -4.68 -7.36 -0.63
C CYS A 58 -6.15 -7.76 -0.66
N ALA A 59 -6.86 -7.69 0.48
CA ALA A 59 -8.29 -7.98 0.54
C ALA A 59 -9.12 -7.00 -0.31
N LYS A 60 -8.85 -5.69 -0.21
CA LYS A 60 -9.55 -4.67 -1.01
C LYS A 60 -9.23 -4.80 -2.50
N LEU A 61 -7.98 -5.05 -2.86
CA LEU A 61 -7.57 -5.28 -4.25
C LEU A 61 -8.20 -6.55 -4.82
N THR A 62 -8.27 -7.63 -4.03
CA THR A 62 -8.94 -8.88 -4.42
C THR A 62 -10.40 -8.63 -4.77
N LEU A 63 -11.12 -7.90 -3.92
CA LEU A 63 -12.52 -7.52 -4.17
C LEU A 63 -12.66 -6.63 -5.41
N ALA A 64 -11.78 -5.64 -5.58
CA ALA A 64 -11.85 -4.70 -6.69
C ALA A 64 -11.50 -5.33 -8.05
N LEU A 65 -10.59 -6.31 -8.07
CA LEU A 65 -10.10 -6.95 -9.30
C LEU A 65 -10.84 -8.25 -9.63
N GLY A 66 -11.63 -8.80 -8.70
CA GLY A 66 -12.35 -10.06 -8.90
C GLY A 66 -11.44 -11.29 -9.02
N ARG A 67 -10.19 -11.18 -8.56
CA ARG A 67 -9.20 -12.27 -8.50
C ARG A 67 -8.39 -12.15 -7.23
N GLU A 68 -7.91 -13.27 -6.70
CA GLU A 68 -7.07 -13.28 -5.50
C GLU A 68 -5.75 -12.52 -5.73
N ILE A 69 -5.41 -11.65 -4.79
CA ILE A 69 -4.14 -10.92 -4.70
C ILE A 69 -3.45 -11.35 -3.41
N HIS A 70 -2.22 -11.81 -3.54
CA HIS A 70 -1.35 -12.22 -2.43
C HIS A 70 -0.02 -11.47 -2.50
N ASP A 71 0.72 -11.50 -1.40
CA ASP A 71 2.10 -11.04 -1.38
C ASP A 71 2.93 -11.90 -2.34
N ALA A 72 3.76 -11.25 -3.17
CA ALA A 72 4.58 -11.91 -4.17
C ALA A 72 5.86 -12.54 -3.57
N GLU A 73 6.25 -12.13 -2.36
CA GLU A 73 7.45 -12.64 -1.67
C GLU A 73 7.15 -13.81 -0.71
N ALA A 74 5.89 -14.28 -0.65
CA ALA A 74 5.44 -15.37 0.22
C ALA A 74 5.80 -16.78 -0.28
#